data_AF-A0A6A6RT42-F1
#
_entry.id   AF-A0A6A6RT42-F1
#
_cell.length_a   1.000
_cell.length_b   1.000
_cell.length_c   1.000
_cell.angle_alpha   90.00
_cell.angle_beta   90.00
_cell.angle_gamma   90.00
#
_symmetry.space_group_name_H-M   'P 1'
#
loop_
_entity.id
_entity.type
_entity.pdbx_description
1 polymer ?
#
loop_
_entity_poly.entity_id
_entity_poly.type
_entity_poly.pdbx_seq_one_letter_code
_entity_poly.pdbx_strand_id
1 'polypeptide(L)'
;MKQPFPNGNTGLHVVINVLSTMLLAGSNYTIQVLSSPTREDVDNAHAKGQWLEIGLLSPRNLRAIPWKRTLLWLTMALSSVPLHLFYNAAIFKVVTSNSYDMYTIGTNSADWKTLNETSTNKTNSTYWKMMNGEWISIYNRQYVSIHGDLYFAIDQVAFPVDLSNVQPDYFQATLPINPESITSIMTPNKDWITVVHQFENSTQPVLLHVSEVFSQKITDGAASRVHISLYFMIVVVTFNFLKLLIMLWVLRTDRSAYLVTLGDAAASFLENPDPHTYTKCMLGKDEMLVRLGSLPAHPVSSTEEKEELDLRCSGVWLPRTVRYFYPVDSTGKGAYTVL
;
A
#
# COMPACT_ATOMS: atom_id res chain seq x y z
N MET A 1 20.31 13.27 -18.03
CA MET A 1 19.62 12.61 -19.17
C MET A 1 18.45 11.79 -18.62
N LYS A 2 17.20 12.21 -18.87
CA LYS A 2 15.98 11.48 -18.45
C LYS A 2 15.90 10.18 -19.26
N GLN A 3 15.84 9.02 -18.61
CA GLN A 3 15.48 7.80 -19.32
C GLN A 3 14.01 7.89 -19.77
N PRO A 4 13.69 7.58 -21.04
CA PRO A 4 12.32 7.51 -21.49
C PRO A 4 11.75 6.20 -20.93
N PHE A 5 10.90 6.29 -19.91
CA PHE A 5 10.03 5.17 -19.58
C PHE A 5 9.17 4.92 -20.82
N PRO A 6 9.13 3.69 -21.36
CA PRO A 6 8.29 3.38 -22.51
C PRO A 6 6.82 3.63 -22.11
N ASN A 7 6.15 4.53 -22.84
CA ASN A 7 4.76 4.93 -22.64
C ASN A 7 3.77 3.75 -22.52
N GLY A 8 4.16 2.56 -23.01
CA GLY A 8 3.38 1.33 -22.89
C GLY A 8 3.23 0.81 -21.45
N ASN A 9 4.21 1.04 -20.58
CA ASN A 9 4.11 0.54 -19.20
C ASN A 9 3.11 1.35 -18.37
N THR A 10 3.09 2.68 -18.56
CA THR A 10 2.14 3.57 -17.88
C THR A 10 0.69 3.29 -18.29
N GLY A 11 0.43 3.07 -19.58
CA GLY A 11 -0.92 2.74 -20.06
C GLY A 11 -1.44 1.42 -19.50
N LEU A 12 -0.59 0.39 -19.49
CA LEU A 12 -0.94 -0.92 -18.94
C LEU A 12 -1.24 -0.86 -17.44
N HIS A 13 -0.48 -0.06 -16.67
CA HIS A 13 -0.78 0.19 -15.25
C HIS A 13 -2.13 0.87 -15.03
N VAL A 14 -2.49 1.85 -15.87
CA VAL A 14 -3.79 2.52 -15.78
C VAL A 14 -4.93 1.54 -16.05
N VAL A 15 -4.83 0.72 -17.11
CA VAL A 15 -5.86 -0.27 -17.47
C VAL A 15 -6.05 -1.29 -16.34
N ILE A 16 -4.96 -1.82 -15.78
CA ILE A 16 -5.04 -2.77 -14.66
C ILE A 16 -5.72 -2.14 -13.45
N ASN A 17 -5.41 -0.88 -13.14
CA ASN A 17 -6.02 -0.19 -12.01
C ASN A 17 -7.51 0.02 -12.23
N VAL A 18 -7.93 0.46 -13.43
CA VAL A 18 -9.35 0.63 -13.77
C VAL A 18 -10.10 -0.70 -13.67
N LEU A 19 -9.57 -1.77 -14.27
CA LEU A 19 -10.19 -3.10 -14.21
C LEU A 19 -10.28 -3.63 -12.77
N SER A 20 -9.24 -3.39 -11.96
CA SER A 20 -9.23 -3.79 -10.54
C SER A 20 -10.29 -3.04 -9.75
N THR A 21 -10.46 -1.73 -9.99
CA THR A 21 -11.52 -0.94 -9.35
C THR A 21 -12.91 -1.42 -9.75
N MET A 22 -13.14 -1.67 -11.05
CA MET A 22 -14.42 -2.22 -11.53
C MET A 22 -14.72 -3.59 -10.92
N LEU A 23 -13.72 -4.47 -10.85
CA LEU A 23 -13.87 -5.80 -10.26
C LEU A 23 -14.16 -5.72 -8.75
N LEU A 24 -13.50 -4.80 -8.02
CA LEU A 24 -13.75 -4.58 -6.60
C LEU A 24 -15.17 -4.05 -6.36
N ALA A 25 -15.61 -3.05 -7.15
CA ALA A 25 -16.96 -2.51 -7.06
C ALA A 25 -18.03 -3.58 -7.36
N GLY A 26 -17.86 -4.34 -8.44
CA GLY A 26 -18.75 -5.44 -8.80
C GLY A 26 -18.76 -6.57 -7.76
N SER A 27 -17.60 -6.88 -7.18
CA SER A 27 -17.46 -7.88 -6.11
C SER A 27 -18.23 -7.45 -4.87
N ASN A 28 -18.10 -6.19 -4.44
CA ASN A 28 -18.82 -5.66 -3.29
C ASN A 28 -20.33 -5.68 -3.50
N TYR A 29 -20.80 -5.26 -4.68
CA TYR A 29 -22.21 -5.32 -5.03
C TYR A 29 -22.74 -6.76 -5.03
N THR A 30 -22.00 -7.70 -5.62
CA THR A 30 -22.41 -9.11 -5.67
C THR A 30 -22.48 -9.74 -4.28
N ILE A 31 -21.53 -9.42 -3.40
CA ILE A 31 -21.56 -9.85 -1.99
C ILE A 31 -22.79 -9.29 -1.29
N GLN A 32 -23.17 -8.03 -1.54
CA GLN A 32 -24.40 -7.44 -1.01
C GLN A 32 -25.63 -8.22 -1.50
N VAL A 33 -25.77 -8.44 -2.80
CA VAL A 33 -26.88 -9.23 -3.39
C VAL A 33 -26.98 -10.63 -2.77
N LEU A 34 -25.84 -11.32 -2.60
CA LEU A 34 -25.82 -12.65 -1.99
C LEU A 34 -26.30 -12.64 -0.53
N SER A 35 -26.07 -11.56 0.21
CA SER A 35 -26.54 -11.37 1.60
C SER A 35 -27.96 -10.78 1.72
N SER A 36 -28.53 -10.28 0.62
CA SER A 36 -29.86 -9.68 0.61
C SER A 36 -30.96 -10.75 0.72
N PRO A 37 -31.93 -10.62 1.61
CA PRO A 37 -32.98 -11.62 1.77
C PRO A 37 -33.98 -11.57 0.59
N THR A 38 -34.64 -12.69 0.32
CA THR A 38 -35.82 -12.72 -0.58
C THR A 38 -37.09 -12.39 0.19
N ARG A 39 -38.20 -12.13 -0.53
CA ARG A 39 -39.50 -11.89 0.12
C ARG A 39 -39.93 -13.05 1.01
N GLU A 40 -39.75 -14.28 0.52
CA GLU A 40 -40.03 -15.51 1.25
C GLU A 40 -39.12 -15.67 2.48
N ASP A 41 -37.82 -15.35 2.36
CA ASP A 41 -36.89 -15.39 3.50
C ASP A 41 -37.36 -14.43 4.62
N VAL A 42 -37.88 -13.25 4.25
CA VAL A 42 -38.40 -12.26 5.20
C VAL A 42 -39.68 -12.75 5.87
N ASP A 43 -40.65 -13.26 5.11
CA ASP A 43 -41.90 -13.79 5.68
C ASP A 43 -41.62 -14.95 6.65
N ASN A 44 -40.71 -15.85 6.29
CA ASN A 44 -40.27 -16.95 7.14
C ASN A 44 -39.56 -16.47 8.42
N ALA A 45 -38.79 -15.38 8.35
CA ALA A 45 -38.15 -14.79 9.51
C ALA A 45 -39.17 -14.09 10.43
N HIS A 46 -40.11 -13.34 9.87
CA HIS A 46 -41.15 -12.65 10.61
C HIS A 46 -42.11 -13.63 11.30
N ALA A 47 -42.42 -14.78 10.67
CA ALA A 47 -43.18 -15.86 11.29
C ALA A 47 -42.52 -16.38 12.59
N LYS A 48 -41.19 -16.27 12.70
CA LYS A 48 -40.39 -16.69 13.86
C LYS A 48 -40.07 -15.53 14.82
N GLY A 49 -40.63 -14.34 14.60
CA GLY A 49 -40.33 -13.14 15.40
C GLY A 49 -38.90 -12.61 15.18
N GLN A 50 -38.25 -13.00 14.09
CA GLN A 50 -36.92 -12.54 13.72
C GLN A 50 -37.02 -11.48 12.61
N TRP A 51 -36.01 -10.62 12.49
CA TRP A 51 -35.94 -9.61 11.43
C TRP A 51 -34.65 -9.77 10.62
N LEU A 52 -34.71 -9.40 9.35
CA LEU A 52 -33.57 -9.38 8.43
C LEU A 52 -33.25 -7.95 8.02
N GLU A 53 -31.97 -7.69 7.78
CA GLU A 53 -31.50 -6.36 7.36
C GLU A 53 -31.61 -6.26 5.83
N ILE A 54 -32.21 -5.18 5.33
CA ILE A 54 -32.41 -4.95 3.90
C ILE A 54 -31.64 -3.69 3.48
N GLY A 55 -31.06 -3.68 2.28
CA GLY A 55 -30.31 -2.52 1.78
C GLY A 55 -28.89 -2.39 2.29
N LEU A 56 -28.44 -3.30 3.17
CA LEU A 56 -27.12 -3.26 3.81
C LEU A 56 -26.40 -4.59 3.65
N LEU A 57 -25.06 -4.54 3.69
CA LEU A 57 -24.23 -5.74 3.75
C LEU A 57 -24.32 -6.32 5.18
N SER A 58 -25.15 -7.35 5.36
CA SER A 58 -25.37 -7.96 6.68
C SER A 58 -24.91 -9.41 6.73
N PRO A 59 -23.81 -9.71 7.43
CA PRO A 59 -23.39 -11.09 7.71
C PRO A 59 -24.42 -11.85 8.56
N ARG A 60 -25.28 -11.14 9.30
CA ARG A 60 -26.32 -11.73 10.15
C ARG A 60 -27.35 -12.47 9.31
N ASN A 61 -27.72 -11.92 8.16
CA ASN A 61 -28.67 -12.53 7.23
C ASN A 61 -28.21 -13.89 6.71
N LEU A 62 -26.90 -14.15 6.66
CA LEU A 62 -26.33 -15.41 6.18
C LEU A 62 -26.76 -16.63 7.01
N ARG A 63 -27.22 -16.42 8.25
CA ARG A 63 -27.77 -17.49 9.10
C ARG A 63 -29.20 -17.88 8.74
N ALA A 64 -29.94 -16.98 8.09
CA ALA A 64 -31.33 -17.19 7.69
C ALA A 64 -31.46 -17.63 6.20
N ILE A 65 -30.46 -17.29 5.39
CA ILE A 65 -30.39 -17.57 3.95
C ILE A 65 -29.86 -19.01 3.69
N PRO A 66 -30.23 -19.66 2.57
CA PRO A 66 -29.74 -21.01 2.26
C PRO A 66 -28.22 -21.11 2.10
N TRP A 67 -27.67 -22.23 2.59
CA TRP A 67 -26.23 -22.51 2.67
C TRP A 67 -25.46 -22.28 1.36
N LYS A 68 -26.06 -22.60 0.20
CA LYS A 68 -25.40 -22.43 -1.11
C LYS A 68 -25.00 -20.97 -1.36
N ARG A 69 -25.88 -20.03 -0.97
CA ARG A 69 -25.64 -18.59 -1.09
C ARG A 69 -24.58 -18.12 -0.10
N THR A 70 -24.63 -18.65 1.13
CA THR A 70 -23.60 -18.40 2.15
C THR A 70 -22.22 -18.89 1.71
N LEU A 71 -22.14 -20.04 1.03
CA LEU A 71 -20.87 -20.55 0.47
C LEU A 71 -20.33 -19.64 -0.63
N LEU A 72 -21.18 -19.16 -1.55
CA LEU A 72 -20.77 -18.22 -2.60
C LEU A 72 -20.31 -16.88 -2.00
N TRP A 73 -21.03 -16.38 -1.00
CA TRP A 73 -20.68 -15.17 -0.28
C TRP A 73 -19.32 -15.31 0.41
N LEU A 74 -19.08 -16.42 1.10
CA LEU A 74 -17.84 -16.70 1.80
C LEU A 74 -16.66 -16.86 0.82
N THR A 75 -16.89 -17.51 -0.32
CA THR A 75 -15.89 -17.65 -1.38
C THR A 75 -15.50 -16.28 -1.95
N MET A 76 -16.48 -15.40 -2.21
CA MET A 76 -16.23 -14.03 -2.68
C MET A 76 -15.50 -13.17 -1.63
N ALA A 77 -15.88 -13.30 -0.36
CA ALA A 77 -15.25 -12.57 0.75
C ALA A 77 -13.78 -13.01 0.94
N LEU A 78 -13.53 -14.32 1.06
CA LEU A 78 -12.19 -14.87 1.29
C LEU A 78 -11.24 -14.61 0.12
N SER A 79 -11.73 -14.70 -1.13
CA SER A 79 -10.91 -14.43 -2.32
C SER A 79 -10.49 -12.96 -2.46
N SER A 80 -11.04 -12.04 -1.65
CA SER A 80 -10.57 -10.64 -1.61
C SER A 80 -9.28 -10.46 -0.82
N VAL A 81 -9.00 -11.32 0.16
CA VAL A 81 -7.81 -11.21 1.02
C VAL A 81 -6.50 -11.45 0.26
N PRO A 82 -6.38 -12.50 -0.58
CA PRO A 82 -5.18 -12.72 -1.40
C PRO A 82 -4.84 -11.55 -2.31
N LEU A 83 -5.84 -10.83 -2.84
CA LEU A 83 -5.60 -9.68 -3.71
C LEU A 83 -4.89 -8.57 -2.96
N HIS A 84 -5.40 -8.18 -1.80
CA HIS A 84 -4.80 -7.13 -0.99
C HIS A 84 -3.41 -7.54 -0.45
N LEU A 85 -3.25 -8.81 -0.08
CA LEU A 85 -1.99 -9.30 0.48
C LEU A 85 -0.90 -9.46 -0.59
N PHE A 86 -1.23 -10.09 -1.71
CA PHE A 86 -0.25 -10.46 -2.72
C PHE A 86 -0.02 -9.39 -3.78
N TYR A 87 -0.85 -8.36 -3.91
CA TYR A 87 -0.59 -7.29 -4.88
C TYR A 87 0.78 -6.63 -4.64
N ASN A 88 1.08 -6.29 -3.38
CA ASN A 88 2.37 -5.69 -3.01
C ASN A 88 3.52 -6.71 -3.02
N ALA A 89 3.24 -7.99 -2.78
CA ALA A 89 4.26 -9.04 -2.78
C ALA A 89 4.57 -9.59 -4.20
N ALA A 90 3.63 -9.44 -5.14
CA ALA A 90 3.78 -9.92 -6.50
C ALA A 90 4.72 -9.05 -7.32
N ILE A 91 4.79 -7.75 -7.02
CA ILE A 91 5.65 -6.78 -7.72
C ILE A 91 6.67 -6.25 -6.73
N PHE A 92 7.91 -6.74 -6.83
CA PHE A 92 9.01 -6.24 -6.02
C PHE A 92 10.19 -5.85 -6.89
N LYS A 93 10.88 -4.78 -6.50
CA LYS A 93 12.06 -4.29 -7.20
C LYS A 93 13.28 -5.03 -6.65
N VAL A 94 13.96 -5.82 -7.49
CA VAL A 94 15.27 -6.36 -7.14
C VAL A 94 16.29 -5.30 -7.50
N VAL A 95 16.92 -4.75 -6.46
CA VAL A 95 17.97 -3.74 -6.61
C VAL A 95 19.31 -4.41 -6.39
N THR A 96 20.18 -4.30 -7.40
CA THR A 96 21.58 -4.72 -7.32
C THR A 96 22.42 -3.55 -6.82
N SER A 97 23.25 -3.82 -5.82
CA SER A 97 24.19 -2.85 -5.27
C SER A 97 25.57 -3.47 -5.29
N ASN A 98 26.52 -2.77 -5.91
CA ASN A 98 27.91 -3.16 -5.90
C ASN A 98 28.62 -2.44 -4.75
N SER A 99 29.48 -3.15 -4.03
CA SER A 99 30.53 -2.53 -3.22
C SER A 99 31.61 -2.03 -4.19
N TYR A 100 32.12 -0.83 -3.95
CA TYR A 100 33.15 -0.23 -4.77
C TYR A 100 34.15 0.49 -3.87
N ASP A 101 35.41 0.44 -4.26
CA ASP A 101 36.49 1.19 -3.62
C ASP A 101 36.95 2.36 -4.49
N MET A 102 37.61 3.33 -3.86
CA MET A 102 38.16 4.51 -4.52
C MET A 102 39.70 4.44 -4.50
N TYR A 103 40.30 4.48 -5.68
CA TYR A 103 41.75 4.42 -5.88
C TYR A 103 42.25 5.71 -6.54
N THR A 104 43.40 6.19 -6.09
CA THR A 104 44.09 7.35 -6.70
C THR A 104 45.32 6.86 -7.45
N ILE A 105 45.43 7.24 -8.72
CA ILE A 105 46.53 6.86 -9.61
C ILE A 105 47.18 8.13 -10.14
N GLY A 106 48.51 8.23 -10.05
CA GLY A 106 49.24 9.35 -10.67
C GLY A 106 49.22 9.26 -12.20
N THR A 107 48.99 10.36 -12.91
CA THR A 107 49.00 10.40 -14.39
C THR A 107 50.34 9.97 -15.00
N ASN A 108 51.42 10.04 -14.24
CA ASN A 108 52.76 9.60 -14.67
C ASN A 108 52.99 8.08 -14.52
N SER A 109 52.08 7.33 -13.90
CA SER A 109 52.27 5.90 -13.61
C SER A 109 52.04 5.02 -14.86
N ALA A 110 52.62 3.82 -14.83
CA ALA A 110 52.35 2.80 -15.86
C ALA A 110 50.89 2.31 -15.83
N ASP A 111 50.27 2.32 -14.64
CA ASP A 111 48.87 1.92 -14.45
C ASP A 111 47.91 2.87 -15.15
N TRP A 112 48.16 4.19 -15.07
CA TRP A 112 47.34 5.18 -15.77
C TRP A 112 47.41 5.00 -17.30
N LYS A 113 48.59 4.74 -17.85
CA LYS A 113 48.76 4.52 -19.31
C LYS A 113 47.92 3.32 -19.77
N THR A 114 48.03 2.21 -19.04
CA THR A 114 47.26 0.98 -19.31
C THR A 114 45.76 1.25 -19.23
N LEU A 115 45.31 2.02 -18.25
CA LEU A 115 43.90 2.32 -18.01
C LEU A 115 43.33 3.28 -19.07
N ASN A 116 44.10 4.28 -19.48
CA ASN A 116 43.72 5.22 -20.54
C ASN A 116 43.62 4.49 -21.90
N GLU A 117 44.59 3.64 -22.23
CA GLU A 117 44.60 2.83 -23.46
C GLU A 117 43.40 1.87 -23.53
N THR A 118 43.11 1.15 -22.44
CA THR A 118 41.97 0.21 -22.36
C THR A 118 40.61 0.90 -22.39
N SER A 119 40.53 2.17 -21.98
CA SER A 119 39.30 2.97 -22.09
C SER A 119 39.07 3.52 -23.50
N THR A 120 40.14 3.88 -24.23
CA THR A 120 40.03 4.48 -25.57
C THR A 120 39.73 3.50 -26.70
N ASN A 121 40.08 2.22 -26.56
CA ASN A 121 39.84 1.20 -27.58
C ASN A 121 38.36 0.72 -27.55
N LYS A 122 37.53 1.43 -28.31
CA LYS A 122 36.07 1.22 -28.44
C LYS A 122 35.72 -0.11 -29.10
N THR A 123 35.33 -1.08 -28.27
CA THR A 123 34.10 -1.93 -28.38
C THR A 123 33.96 -2.81 -27.13
N ASN A 124 35.07 -3.15 -26.48
CA ASN A 124 35.14 -3.94 -25.24
C ASN A 124 35.92 -3.20 -24.12
N SER A 125 35.66 -1.90 -23.91
CA SER A 125 36.30 -1.20 -22.79
C SER A 125 35.78 -1.74 -21.45
N THR A 126 36.72 -2.11 -20.58
CA THR A 126 36.45 -2.55 -19.20
C THR A 126 36.20 -1.39 -18.25
N TYR A 127 36.52 -0.16 -18.67
CA TYR A 127 36.37 1.06 -17.89
C TYR A 127 35.58 2.14 -18.64
N TRP A 128 34.78 2.91 -17.90
CA TRP A 128 34.09 4.10 -18.35
C TRP A 128 34.91 5.32 -17.99
N LYS A 129 35.38 6.06 -19.00
CA LYS A 129 35.98 7.38 -18.81
C LYS A 129 34.89 8.41 -18.58
N MET A 130 34.98 9.14 -17.49
CA MET A 130 34.02 10.16 -17.06
C MET A 130 34.73 11.51 -16.88
N MET A 131 34.00 12.59 -17.10
CA MET A 131 34.49 13.94 -16.83
C MET A 131 34.42 14.24 -15.32
N ASN A 132 35.16 15.26 -14.90
CA ASN A 132 35.19 15.64 -13.50
C ASN A 132 33.78 16.03 -13.00
N GLY A 133 33.41 15.57 -11.81
CA GLY A 133 32.10 15.77 -11.19
C GLY A 133 30.93 14.89 -11.66
N GLU A 134 31.01 14.24 -12.84
CA GLU A 134 29.92 13.38 -13.33
C GLU A 134 29.69 12.15 -12.43
N TRP A 135 30.79 11.58 -11.95
CA TRP A 135 30.81 10.41 -11.06
C TRP A 135 30.01 10.65 -9.77
N ILE A 136 29.99 11.88 -9.23
CA ILE A 136 29.24 12.22 -8.02
C ILE A 136 27.75 11.92 -8.21
N SER A 137 27.17 12.26 -9.38
CA SER A 137 25.75 12.02 -9.66
C SER A 137 25.37 10.54 -9.80
N ILE A 138 26.37 9.68 -10.02
CA ILE A 138 26.24 8.24 -10.20
C ILE A 138 26.41 7.53 -8.86
N TYR A 139 27.48 7.87 -8.12
CA TYR A 139 27.87 7.22 -6.88
C TYR A 139 27.21 7.82 -5.62
N ASN A 140 26.68 9.05 -5.68
CA ASN A 140 25.81 9.63 -4.63
C ASN A 140 24.37 9.08 -4.68
N ARG A 141 24.19 7.88 -5.23
CA ARG A 141 22.90 7.17 -5.24
C ARG A 141 22.97 6.07 -4.20
N GLN A 142 21.83 5.78 -3.59
CA GLN A 142 21.71 4.69 -2.62
C GLN A 142 22.11 3.33 -3.20
N TYR A 143 22.01 3.15 -4.53
CA TYR A 143 22.33 1.90 -5.21
C TYR A 143 23.04 2.18 -6.53
N VAL A 144 24.24 1.60 -6.68
CA VAL A 144 25.07 1.67 -7.88
C VAL A 144 25.14 0.26 -8.48
N SER A 145 24.48 0.04 -9.63
CA SER A 145 24.34 -1.31 -10.20
C SER A 145 25.23 -1.60 -11.41
N ILE A 146 25.67 -0.56 -12.14
CA ILE A 146 26.41 -0.69 -13.42
C ILE A 146 27.89 -0.32 -13.26
N HIS A 147 28.19 0.50 -12.26
CA HIS A 147 29.53 1.04 -12.00
C HIS A 147 30.15 0.30 -10.81
N GLY A 148 31.45 0.00 -10.91
CA GLY A 148 32.25 -0.66 -9.88
C GLY A 148 33.28 0.29 -9.27
N ASP A 149 34.50 -0.17 -9.08
CA ASP A 149 35.58 0.63 -8.49
C ASP A 149 35.88 1.91 -9.26
N LEU A 150 36.23 2.96 -8.51
CA LEU A 150 36.57 4.29 -9.01
C LEU A 150 38.08 4.49 -9.02
N TYR A 151 38.60 4.99 -10.13
CA TYR A 151 40.00 5.34 -10.29
C TYR A 151 40.12 6.82 -10.65
N PHE A 152 40.76 7.59 -9.77
CA PHE A 152 41.01 9.02 -9.93
C PHE A 152 42.41 9.23 -10.49
N ALA A 153 42.51 9.84 -11.66
CA ALA A 153 43.78 10.21 -12.26
C ALA A 153 44.24 11.56 -11.69
N ILE A 154 45.30 11.52 -10.89
CA ILE A 154 45.85 12.67 -10.18
C ILE A 154 47.08 13.18 -10.93
N ASP A 155 47.08 14.45 -11.30
CA ASP A 155 48.19 15.15 -11.96
C ASP A 155 48.91 16.13 -11.00
N GLN A 156 48.19 16.69 -10.03
CA GLN A 156 48.74 17.62 -9.04
C GLN A 156 48.32 17.27 -7.62
N VAL A 157 49.22 17.51 -6.68
CA VAL A 157 49.01 17.30 -5.24
C VAL A 157 49.39 18.59 -4.54
N ALA A 158 48.51 19.08 -3.68
CA ALA A 158 48.75 20.24 -2.83
C ALA A 158 48.66 19.83 -1.36
N PHE A 159 49.64 20.29 -0.58
CA PHE A 159 49.68 20.09 0.85
C PHE A 159 49.36 21.43 1.53
N PRO A 160 48.53 21.43 2.58
CA PRO A 160 48.33 22.59 3.42
C PRO A 160 49.65 22.86 4.12
N VAL A 161 50.28 23.98 3.79
CA VAL A 161 51.47 24.45 4.49
C VAL A 161 50.96 25.28 5.67
N ASP A 162 51.25 24.83 6.88
CA ASP A 162 51.01 25.63 8.08
C ASP A 162 52.04 26.78 8.13
N LEU A 163 51.55 27.98 7.78
CA LEU A 163 52.36 29.20 7.76
C LEU A 163 52.39 29.91 9.12
N SER A 164 51.81 29.34 10.19
CA SER A 164 51.74 29.98 11.50
C SER A 164 53.11 30.33 12.12
N ASN A 165 54.19 29.63 11.73
CA ASN A 165 55.55 29.87 12.20
C ASN A 165 56.43 30.68 11.22
N VAL A 166 55.88 31.09 10.07
CA VAL A 166 56.58 31.93 9.08
C VAL A 166 55.74 33.19 8.92
N GLN A 167 56.17 34.27 9.57
CA GLN A 167 55.58 35.59 9.38
C GLN A 167 56.41 36.36 8.35
N PRO A 168 56.11 36.29 7.04
CA PRO A 168 56.41 37.40 6.16
C PRO A 168 55.13 38.23 6.04
N ASP A 169 55.22 39.54 6.26
CA ASP A 169 54.10 40.45 5.99
C ASP A 169 53.61 40.38 4.52
N TYR A 170 54.39 39.76 3.61
CA TYR A 170 54.03 39.45 2.23
C TYR A 170 54.67 38.13 1.77
N PHE A 171 53.86 37.14 1.35
CA PHE A 171 54.36 36.00 0.57
C PHE A 171 54.59 36.44 -0.88
N GLN A 172 55.82 36.84 -1.21
CA GLN A 172 56.17 37.29 -2.55
C GLN A 172 56.42 36.09 -3.47
N ALA A 173 55.35 35.54 -4.05
CA ALA A 173 55.45 34.58 -5.15
C ALA A 173 55.59 35.33 -6.47
N THR A 174 56.80 35.34 -7.05
CA THR A 174 57.01 35.83 -8.42
C THR A 174 56.45 34.81 -9.41
N LEU A 175 55.14 34.89 -9.66
CA LEU A 175 54.49 34.05 -10.65
C LEU A 175 54.76 34.62 -12.05
N PRO A 176 55.18 33.82 -13.05
CA PRO A 176 55.23 34.27 -14.43
C PRO A 176 53.81 34.60 -14.88
N ILE A 177 53.52 35.89 -15.01
CA ILE A 177 52.19 36.42 -15.36
C ILE A 177 51.96 36.14 -16.86
N ASN A 178 51.35 35.00 -17.16
CA ASN A 178 50.70 34.73 -18.44
C ASN A 178 49.18 34.82 -18.18
N PRO A 179 48.35 35.40 -19.08
CA PRO A 179 46.89 35.38 -18.95
C PRO A 179 46.29 34.00 -18.59
N GLU A 180 46.88 32.89 -19.03
CA GLU A 180 46.45 31.52 -18.66
C GLU A 180 46.66 31.19 -17.17
N SER A 181 47.75 31.66 -16.55
CA SER A 181 48.05 31.43 -15.14
C SER A 181 47.15 32.24 -14.20
N ILE A 182 46.55 33.34 -14.67
CA ILE A 182 45.60 34.14 -13.88
C ILE A 182 44.25 33.41 -13.79
N THR A 183 43.78 32.80 -14.88
CA THR A 183 42.53 32.04 -14.91
C THR A 183 42.55 30.82 -13.99
N SER A 184 43.69 30.13 -13.83
CA SER A 184 43.82 28.98 -12.92
C SER A 184 43.78 29.35 -11.43
N ILE A 185 44.03 30.62 -11.09
CA ILE A 185 44.00 31.14 -9.71
C ILE A 185 42.58 31.53 -9.29
N MET A 186 41.74 31.94 -10.24
CA MET A 186 40.42 32.54 -9.96
C MET A 186 39.24 31.55 -9.97
N THR A 187 39.42 30.32 -10.46
CA THR A 187 38.35 29.32 -10.46
C THR A 187 38.18 28.70 -9.06
N PRO A 188 36.96 28.69 -8.49
CA PRO A 188 36.65 27.82 -7.36
C PRO A 188 36.72 26.39 -7.89
N ASN A 189 37.86 25.72 -7.69
CA ASN A 189 38.15 24.50 -8.42
C ASN A 189 37.27 23.35 -7.90
N LYS A 190 36.23 23.02 -8.68
CA LYS A 190 35.40 21.81 -8.50
C LYS A 190 36.18 20.51 -8.70
N ASP A 191 37.41 20.63 -9.18
CA ASP A 191 38.23 19.53 -9.65
C ASP A 191 39.21 18.99 -8.59
N TRP A 192 39.31 19.66 -7.44
CA TRP A 192 40.16 19.21 -6.34
C TRP A 192 39.34 18.44 -5.31
N ILE A 193 39.84 17.26 -4.93
CA ILE A 193 39.30 16.45 -3.84
C ILE A 193 40.19 16.57 -2.62
N THR A 194 39.60 16.59 -1.42
CA THR A 194 40.35 16.58 -0.16
C THR A 194 40.38 15.17 0.39
N VAL A 195 41.57 14.61 0.59
CA VAL A 195 41.79 13.28 1.16
C VAL A 195 42.62 13.43 2.42
N VAL A 196 42.24 12.76 3.51
CA VAL A 196 43.04 12.77 4.74
C VAL A 196 44.13 11.72 4.62
N HIS A 197 45.38 12.15 4.56
CA HIS A 197 46.53 11.24 4.54
C HIS A 197 47.10 11.11 5.95
N GLN A 198 47.38 9.87 6.37
CA GLN A 198 48.06 9.60 7.63
C GLN A 198 49.57 9.61 7.40
N PHE A 199 50.26 10.61 7.96
CA PHE A 199 51.71 10.64 8.05
C PHE A 199 52.13 10.04 9.41
N GLU A 200 53.38 9.57 9.53
CA GLU A 200 53.88 8.81 10.69
C GLU A 200 53.49 9.39 12.06
N ASN A 201 53.36 10.73 12.18
CA ASN A 201 53.00 11.41 13.43
C ASN A 201 51.83 12.42 13.31
N SER A 202 51.14 12.53 12.16
CA SER A 202 50.03 13.49 12.02
C SER A 202 49.05 13.14 10.90
N THR A 203 47.80 13.58 11.04
CA THR A 203 46.80 13.51 9.96
C THR A 203 46.68 14.90 9.35
N GLN A 204 46.97 15.01 8.06
CA GLN A 204 46.82 16.28 7.34
C GLN A 204 45.94 16.08 6.10
N PRO A 205 45.05 17.04 5.80
CA PRO A 205 44.26 16.99 4.59
C PRO A 205 45.16 17.27 3.40
N VAL A 206 45.22 16.39 2.42
CA VAL A 206 45.92 16.58 1.16
C VAL A 206 44.89 16.90 0.09
N LEU A 207 45.12 17.94 -0.70
CA LEU A 207 44.27 18.26 -1.83
C LEU A 207 44.86 17.60 -3.09
N LEU A 208 44.04 16.85 -3.81
CA LEU A 208 44.43 16.17 -5.04
C LEU A 208 43.64 16.78 -6.20
N HIS A 209 44.33 17.22 -7.24
CA HIS A 209 43.67 17.65 -8.48
C HIS A 209 43.31 16.41 -9.29
N VAL A 210 42.03 16.28 -9.63
CA VAL A 210 41.52 15.17 -10.43
C VAL A 210 41.46 15.61 -11.88
N SER A 211 42.32 15.04 -12.71
CA SER A 211 42.30 15.28 -14.16
C SER A 211 41.18 14.50 -14.84
N GLU A 212 41.06 13.21 -14.52
CA GLU A 212 40.11 12.28 -15.14
C GLU A 212 39.63 11.24 -14.12
N VAL A 213 38.42 10.70 -14.33
CA VAL A 213 37.88 9.64 -13.48
C VAL A 213 37.46 8.46 -14.33
N PHE A 214 37.80 7.26 -13.87
CA PHE A 214 37.42 6.03 -14.51
C PHE A 214 36.60 5.17 -13.56
N SER A 215 35.52 4.57 -14.07
CA SER A 215 34.75 3.55 -13.34
C SER A 215 34.95 2.21 -14.01
N GLN A 216 35.15 1.17 -13.21
CA GLN A 216 35.05 -0.19 -13.71
C GLN A 216 33.63 -0.47 -14.23
N LYS A 217 33.54 -1.09 -15.41
CA LYS A 217 32.28 -1.53 -16.01
C LYS A 217 31.96 -2.92 -15.48
N ILE A 218 30.85 -3.04 -14.74
CA ILE A 218 30.40 -4.34 -14.25
C ILE A 218 29.46 -4.95 -15.30
N THR A 219 29.98 -5.90 -16.07
CA THR A 219 29.25 -6.57 -17.16
C THR A 219 28.22 -7.59 -16.65
N ASP A 220 28.45 -8.15 -15.46
CA ASP A 220 27.58 -9.17 -14.84
C ASP A 220 26.59 -8.59 -13.81
N GLY A 221 26.63 -7.28 -13.59
CA GLY A 221 25.74 -6.58 -12.67
C GLY A 221 24.37 -6.47 -13.32
N ALA A 222 23.49 -7.44 -13.05
CA ALA A 222 22.12 -7.39 -13.52
C ALA A 222 21.52 -6.03 -13.15
N ALA A 223 21.18 -5.19 -14.15
CA ALA A 223 20.53 -3.91 -13.91
C ALA A 223 19.32 -4.10 -12.97
N SER A 224 19.01 -3.10 -12.14
CA SER A 224 17.83 -3.15 -11.27
C SER A 224 16.60 -3.51 -12.10
N ARG A 225 16.00 -4.67 -11.82
CA ARG A 225 14.85 -5.19 -12.58
C ARG A 225 13.65 -5.29 -11.64
N VAL A 226 12.49 -4.95 -12.18
CA VAL A 226 11.22 -5.28 -11.52
C VAL A 226 11.02 -6.77 -11.69
N HIS A 227 11.01 -7.50 -10.58
CA HIS A 227 10.72 -8.93 -10.60
C HIS A 227 9.25 -9.12 -10.25
N ILE A 228 8.58 -9.96 -11.03
CA ILE A 228 7.19 -10.33 -10.80
C ILE A 228 7.19 -11.78 -10.34
N SER A 229 6.72 -12.03 -9.12
CA SER A 229 6.59 -13.40 -8.62
C SER A 229 5.50 -14.12 -9.38
N LEU A 230 5.89 -15.09 -10.22
CA LEU A 230 4.97 -15.90 -11.01
C LEU A 230 3.91 -16.59 -10.13
N TYR A 231 4.33 -17.15 -9.00
CA TYR A 231 3.43 -17.87 -8.09
C TYR A 231 2.35 -16.96 -7.50
N PHE A 232 2.72 -15.76 -7.02
CA PHE A 232 1.76 -14.81 -6.49
C PHE A 232 0.82 -14.28 -7.58
N MET A 233 1.32 -14.07 -8.79
CA MET A 233 0.48 -13.67 -9.93
C MET A 233 -0.54 -14.75 -10.33
N ILE A 234 -0.14 -16.02 -10.37
CA ILE A 234 -1.08 -17.13 -10.68
C ILE A 234 -2.19 -17.18 -9.64
N VAL A 235 -1.85 -17.04 -8.35
CA VAL A 235 -2.84 -17.02 -7.27
C VAL A 235 -3.81 -15.83 -7.44
N VAL A 236 -3.30 -14.64 -7.68
CA VAL A 236 -4.12 -13.42 -7.89
C VAL A 236 -5.05 -13.56 -9.10
N VAL A 237 -4.53 -14.07 -10.23
CA VAL A 237 -5.33 -14.24 -11.46
C VAL A 237 -6.41 -15.29 -11.28
N THR A 238 -6.12 -16.42 -10.64
CA THR A 238 -7.10 -17.50 -10.42
C THR A 238 -8.25 -17.05 -9.51
N PHE A 239 -7.97 -16.35 -8.41
CA PHE A 239 -9.01 -15.80 -7.54
C PHE A 239 -9.86 -14.73 -8.22
N ASN A 240 -9.26 -13.83 -9.01
CA ASN A 240 -10.02 -12.84 -9.80
C ASN A 240 -10.93 -13.50 -10.83
N PHE A 241 -10.43 -14.53 -11.52
CA PHE A 241 -11.22 -15.27 -12.50
C PHE A 241 -12.39 -16.00 -11.85
N LEU A 242 -12.16 -16.66 -10.70
CA LEU A 242 -13.21 -17.30 -9.92
C LEU A 242 -14.29 -16.29 -9.48
N LYS A 243 -13.89 -15.11 -9.00
CA LYS A 243 -14.83 -14.03 -8.68
C LYS A 243 -15.68 -13.64 -9.88
N LEU A 244 -15.05 -13.44 -11.04
CA LEU A 244 -15.75 -13.06 -12.25
C LEU A 244 -16.79 -14.11 -12.66
N LEU A 245 -16.46 -15.40 -12.54
CA LEU A 245 -17.41 -16.49 -12.78
C LEU A 245 -18.59 -16.45 -11.80
N ILE A 246 -18.34 -16.26 -10.50
CA ILE A 246 -19.40 -16.17 -9.50
C ILE A 246 -20.29 -14.96 -9.75
N MET A 247 -19.71 -13.79 -10.03
CA MET A 247 -20.46 -12.56 -10.35
C MET A 247 -21.34 -12.75 -11.59
N LEU A 248 -20.81 -13.37 -12.65
CA LEU A 248 -21.61 -13.68 -13.84
C LEU A 248 -22.73 -14.68 -13.56
N TRP A 249 -22.48 -15.67 -12.69
CA TRP A 249 -23.47 -16.66 -12.30
C TRP A 249 -24.62 -16.03 -11.50
N VAL A 250 -24.30 -15.19 -10.50
CA VAL A 250 -25.30 -14.44 -9.71
C VAL A 250 -26.10 -13.52 -10.64
N LEU A 251 -25.43 -12.78 -11.53
CA LEU A 251 -26.09 -11.84 -12.44
C LEU A 251 -27.10 -12.50 -13.39
N ARG A 252 -26.93 -13.80 -13.71
CA ARG A 252 -27.86 -14.59 -14.55
C ARG A 252 -28.97 -15.27 -13.77
N THR A 253 -28.73 -15.69 -12.54
CA THR A 253 -29.67 -16.53 -11.78
C THR A 253 -30.63 -15.70 -10.92
N ASP A 254 -30.16 -14.54 -10.43
CA ASP A 254 -30.66 -13.96 -9.17
C ASP A 254 -31.30 -12.56 -9.32
N ARG A 255 -32.00 -12.25 -10.42
CA ARG A 255 -32.47 -10.85 -10.66
C ARG A 255 -33.81 -10.45 -10.05
N SER A 256 -34.74 -11.36 -9.79
CA SER A 256 -36.15 -10.99 -9.55
C SER A 256 -36.67 -11.23 -8.12
N ALA A 257 -35.88 -11.83 -7.22
CA ALA A 257 -36.37 -12.24 -5.90
C ALA A 257 -35.73 -11.52 -4.71
N TYR A 258 -34.57 -10.86 -4.89
CA TYR A 258 -33.80 -10.31 -3.77
C TYR A 258 -34.17 -8.87 -3.48
N LEU A 259 -34.36 -8.56 -2.19
CA LEU A 259 -34.57 -7.22 -1.69
C LEU A 259 -33.19 -6.58 -1.47
N VAL A 260 -32.58 -6.13 -2.57
CA VAL A 260 -31.20 -5.60 -2.55
C VAL A 260 -31.17 -4.20 -1.98
N THR A 261 -32.13 -3.36 -2.38
CA THR A 261 -32.28 -1.99 -1.93
C THR A 261 -33.52 -1.80 -1.06
N LEU A 262 -33.56 -0.70 -0.30
CA LEU A 262 -34.76 -0.29 0.42
C LEU A 262 -35.93 -0.01 -0.55
N GLY A 263 -35.65 0.43 -1.77
CA GLY A 263 -36.63 0.64 -2.82
C GLY A 263 -37.30 -0.66 -3.26
N ASP A 264 -36.50 -1.72 -3.48
CA ASP A 264 -37.01 -3.05 -3.83
C ASP A 264 -37.89 -3.60 -2.70
N ALA A 265 -37.47 -3.39 -1.45
CA ALA A 265 -38.24 -3.76 -0.27
C ALA A 265 -39.60 -3.04 -0.24
N ALA A 266 -39.60 -1.71 -0.34
CA ALA A 266 -40.82 -0.91 -0.30
C ALA A 266 -41.79 -1.30 -1.43
N ALA A 267 -41.28 -1.46 -2.66
CA ALA A 267 -42.09 -1.92 -3.79
C ALA A 267 -42.71 -3.30 -3.52
N SER A 268 -41.91 -4.25 -3.02
CA SER A 268 -42.37 -5.61 -2.74
C SER A 268 -43.40 -5.67 -1.61
N PHE A 269 -43.24 -4.87 -0.55
CA PHE A 269 -44.21 -4.79 0.55
C PHE A 269 -45.50 -4.07 0.17
N LEU A 270 -45.44 -3.11 -0.75
CA LEU A 270 -46.64 -2.44 -1.28
C LEU A 270 -47.44 -3.36 -2.20
N GLU A 271 -46.78 -4.20 -3.00
CA GLU A 271 -47.43 -5.18 -3.87
C GLU A 271 -48.01 -6.34 -3.07
N ASN A 272 -47.23 -6.90 -2.14
CA ASN A 272 -47.61 -8.03 -1.29
C ASN A 272 -47.30 -7.72 0.19
N PRO A 273 -48.29 -7.21 0.96
CA PRO A 273 -48.13 -6.95 2.38
C PRO A 273 -47.77 -8.22 3.16
N ASP A 274 -46.89 -8.10 4.16
CA ASP A 274 -46.49 -9.25 4.97
C ASP A 274 -47.63 -9.72 5.90
N PRO A 275 -48.06 -10.99 5.82
CA PRO A 275 -49.15 -11.52 6.62
C PRO A 275 -48.89 -11.46 8.14
N HIS A 276 -47.63 -11.50 8.57
CA HIS A 276 -47.29 -11.49 10.00
C HIS A 276 -47.20 -10.10 10.60
N THR A 277 -46.91 -9.06 9.79
CA THR A 277 -46.80 -7.66 10.25
C THR A 277 -47.93 -6.75 9.76
N TYR A 278 -48.78 -7.20 8.83
CA TYR A 278 -49.96 -6.47 8.35
C TYR A 278 -50.83 -6.01 9.54
N THR A 279 -51.23 -4.74 9.54
CA THR A 279 -52.00 -4.03 10.61
C THR A 279 -51.32 -3.90 11.97
N LYS A 280 -50.05 -4.30 12.10
CA LYS A 280 -49.31 -4.28 13.38
C LYS A 280 -48.18 -3.25 13.43
N CYS A 281 -48.21 -2.24 12.56
CA CYS A 281 -47.13 -1.26 12.40
C CYS A 281 -46.84 -0.42 13.67
N MET A 282 -47.81 -0.32 14.59
CA MET A 282 -47.68 0.40 15.86
C MET A 282 -47.21 -0.48 17.02
N LEU A 283 -47.09 -1.80 16.82
CA LEU A 283 -46.56 -2.69 17.85
C LEU A 283 -45.04 -2.55 17.93
N GLY A 284 -44.54 -2.42 19.15
CA GLY A 284 -43.12 -2.60 19.41
C GLY A 284 -42.74 -4.07 19.40
N LYS A 285 -41.43 -4.31 19.51
CA LYS A 285 -40.83 -5.63 19.38
C LYS A 285 -41.37 -6.65 20.40
N ASP A 286 -41.50 -6.25 21.67
CA ASP A 286 -41.95 -7.15 22.73
C ASP A 286 -43.42 -7.53 22.56
N GLU A 287 -44.29 -6.57 22.21
CA GLU A 287 -45.69 -6.83 21.90
C GLU A 287 -45.83 -7.77 20.68
N MET A 288 -44.99 -7.57 19.66
CA MET A 288 -44.99 -8.41 18.47
C MET A 288 -44.57 -9.85 18.80
N LEU A 289 -43.54 -10.03 19.65
CA LEU A 289 -43.07 -11.34 20.09
C LEU A 289 -44.13 -12.06 20.94
N VAL A 290 -44.75 -11.38 21.89
CA VAL A 290 -45.81 -11.95 22.73
C VAL A 290 -47.00 -12.39 21.87
N ARG A 291 -47.41 -11.59 20.87
CA ARG A 291 -48.47 -11.98 19.92
C ARG A 291 -48.11 -13.17 19.03
N LEU A 292 -46.82 -13.40 18.77
CA LEU A 292 -46.33 -14.58 18.07
C LEU A 292 -46.15 -15.79 19.01
N GLY A 293 -46.55 -15.69 20.28
CA GLY A 293 -46.39 -16.75 21.28
C GLY A 293 -44.94 -16.91 21.78
N SER A 294 -44.08 -15.95 21.51
CA SER A 294 -42.69 -15.91 21.97
C SER A 294 -42.55 -15.10 23.25
N LEU A 295 -41.49 -15.37 24.02
CA LEU A 295 -41.13 -14.53 25.16
C LEU A 295 -40.72 -13.12 24.68
N PRO A 296 -41.01 -12.07 25.46
CA PRO A 296 -40.55 -10.73 25.14
C PRO A 296 -39.02 -10.68 25.08
N ALA A 297 -38.47 -9.82 24.22
CA ALA A 297 -37.03 -9.68 24.07
C ALA A 297 -36.40 -9.06 25.32
N HIS A 298 -37.13 -8.18 26.00
CA HIS A 298 -36.78 -7.69 27.31
C HIS A 298 -37.47 -8.54 28.39
N PRO A 299 -36.70 -9.18 29.29
CA PRO A 299 -37.28 -9.97 30.37
C PRO A 299 -38.02 -9.04 31.33
N VAL A 300 -39.30 -9.34 31.53
CA VAL A 300 -40.17 -8.61 32.45
C VAL A 300 -39.73 -8.93 33.87
N SER A 301 -39.22 -7.92 34.58
CA SER A 301 -38.57 -8.08 35.89
C SER A 301 -39.52 -7.85 37.07
N SER A 302 -40.58 -7.09 36.86
CA SER A 302 -41.56 -6.70 37.88
C SER A 302 -42.99 -7.04 37.46
N THR A 303 -43.90 -7.17 38.43
CA THR A 303 -45.33 -7.37 38.18
C THR A 303 -45.96 -6.19 37.46
N GLU A 304 -45.55 -4.96 37.78
CA GLU A 304 -46.01 -3.73 37.12
C GLU A 304 -45.62 -3.73 35.63
N GLU A 305 -44.38 -4.08 35.30
CA GLU A 305 -43.91 -4.16 33.90
C GLU A 305 -44.66 -5.25 33.10
N LYS A 306 -45.12 -6.31 33.78
CA LYS A 306 -45.95 -7.35 33.16
C LYS A 306 -47.35 -6.83 32.85
N GLU A 307 -47.98 -6.14 33.80
CA GLU A 307 -49.29 -5.52 33.61
C GLU A 307 -49.25 -4.46 32.50
N GLU A 308 -48.22 -3.62 32.47
CA GLU A 308 -48.01 -2.65 31.38
C GLU A 308 -47.84 -3.34 30.02
N LEU A 309 -47.09 -4.44 29.94
CA LEU A 309 -46.93 -5.20 28.71
C LEU A 309 -48.25 -5.83 28.25
N ASP A 310 -49.04 -6.40 29.17
CA ASP A 310 -50.35 -6.98 28.87
C ASP A 310 -51.34 -5.90 28.39
N LEU A 311 -51.34 -4.72 29.03
CA LEU A 311 -52.12 -3.56 28.59
C LEU A 311 -51.71 -3.11 27.18
N ARG A 312 -50.40 -3.04 26.89
CA ARG A 312 -49.91 -2.70 25.54
C ARG A 312 -50.28 -3.76 24.51
N CYS A 313 -50.22 -5.03 24.86
CA CYS A 313 -50.65 -6.14 24.01
C CYS A 313 -52.16 -6.08 23.71
N SER A 314 -52.97 -5.58 24.65
CA SER A 314 -54.41 -5.34 24.49
C SER A 314 -54.76 -4.14 23.60
N GLY A 315 -53.77 -3.33 23.21
CA GLY A 315 -53.94 -2.17 22.32
C GLY A 315 -53.94 -0.82 23.03
N VAL A 316 -53.68 -0.79 24.34
CA VAL A 316 -53.52 0.47 25.08
C VAL A 316 -52.16 1.06 24.78
N TRP A 317 -52.12 2.29 24.28
CA TRP A 317 -50.85 3.00 24.12
C TRP A 317 -50.37 3.49 25.48
N LEU A 318 -49.24 2.94 25.95
CA LEU A 318 -48.57 3.37 27.17
C LEU A 318 -47.15 3.86 26.81
N PRO A 319 -46.70 4.99 27.37
CA PRO A 319 -45.34 5.44 27.20
C PRO A 319 -44.39 4.39 27.78
N ARG A 320 -43.41 3.97 27.00
CA ARG A 320 -42.43 2.97 27.42
C ARG A 320 -41.11 3.66 27.77
N THR A 321 -40.68 3.57 29.03
CA THR A 321 -39.29 3.86 29.40
C THR A 321 -38.46 2.60 29.20
N VAL A 322 -37.71 2.50 28.10
CA VAL A 322 -36.85 1.34 27.84
C VAL A 322 -35.61 1.41 28.73
N ARG A 323 -35.46 0.46 29.65
CA ARG A 323 -34.26 0.34 30.50
C ARG A 323 -33.25 -0.58 29.80
N TYR A 324 -32.11 -0.04 29.37
CA TYR A 324 -31.14 -0.74 28.51
C TYR A 324 -30.04 -1.54 29.24
N PHE A 325 -30.01 -1.58 30.58
CA PHE A 325 -28.93 -2.25 31.32
C PHE A 325 -29.30 -3.66 31.81
N TYR A 326 -28.45 -4.68 31.59
CA TYR A 326 -28.11 -5.73 32.58
C TYR A 326 -26.78 -6.42 32.24
N PRO A 327 -25.92 -6.66 33.27
CA PRO A 327 -25.94 -7.98 33.92
C PRO A 327 -26.28 -7.91 35.40
N VAL A 328 -27.00 -8.92 35.90
CA VAL A 328 -27.30 -9.14 37.32
C VAL A 328 -26.15 -9.95 37.93
N ASP A 329 -25.44 -9.38 38.90
CA ASP A 329 -24.56 -10.17 39.78
C ASP A 329 -25.40 -10.91 40.83
N SER A 330 -24.88 -12.03 41.35
CA SER A 330 -25.57 -13.04 42.16
C SER A 330 -26.13 -12.56 43.52
N THR A 331 -26.12 -11.25 43.78
CA THR A 331 -26.53 -10.62 45.04
C THR A 331 -27.72 -9.67 44.90
N GLY A 332 -28.31 -9.53 43.70
CA GLY A 332 -29.66 -8.97 43.53
C GLY A 332 -29.80 -7.45 43.71
N LYS A 333 -28.73 -6.66 43.57
CA LYS A 333 -28.79 -5.19 43.57
C LYS A 333 -28.17 -4.61 42.29
N GLY A 334 -29.02 -4.16 41.35
CA GLY A 334 -28.62 -3.40 40.18
C GLY A 334 -28.79 -1.90 40.39
N ALA A 335 -27.82 -1.09 39.94
CA ALA A 335 -27.98 0.36 39.87
C ALA A 335 -28.69 0.72 38.56
N TYR A 336 -29.74 1.54 38.64
CA TYR A 336 -30.49 2.03 37.49
C TYR A 336 -30.08 3.46 37.20
N THR A 337 -29.86 3.79 35.92
CA THR A 337 -29.92 5.18 35.46
C THR A 337 -31.08 5.28 34.47
N VAL A 338 -31.97 6.22 34.76
CA VAL A 338 -33.08 6.62 33.89
C VAL A 338 -32.55 7.73 32.99
N LEU A 339 -32.67 7.56 31.67
CA LEU A 339 -32.51 8.64 30.70
C LEU A 339 -33.87 9.07 30.20
#